data_AF-A0A5B7GKB3-F1
#
_entry.id   AF-A0A5B7GKB3-F1
#
_cell.length_a   1.000
_cell.length_b   1.000
_cell.length_c   1.000
_cell.angle_alpha   90.00
_cell.angle_beta   90.00
_cell.angle_gamma   90.00
#
_symmetry.space_group_name_H-M   'P 1'
#
loop_
_entity.id
_entity.type
_entity.pdbx_description
1 polymer ?
#
loop_
_entity_poly.entity_id
_entity_poly.type
_entity_poly.pdbx_seq_one_letter_code
_entity_poly.pdbx_strand_id
1 'polypeptide(L)'
;MERELAKTVIKQAKGSTQELDQEVEQVIRLGSYSEGSRRPMKVRMRSQVAVEEIIAKKGKLADDTEHKDIWIKRDMNLEEREKEKVLRNEAKEKKQEKDGDQEK
;
A
#
# COMPACT_ATOMS: atom_id res chain seq x y z
N MET A 1 14.16 -15.74 -0.39
CA MET A 1 13.50 -15.35 -1.67
C MET A 1 12.37 -14.35 -1.43
N GLU A 2 11.43 -14.63 -0.54
CA GLU A 2 10.27 -13.75 -0.28
C GLU A 2 10.65 -12.39 0.31
N ARG A 3 11.57 -12.38 1.28
CA ARG A 3 12.10 -11.14 1.86
C ARG A 3 12.74 -10.24 0.80
N GLU A 4 13.50 -10.82 -0.12
CA GLU A 4 14.16 -10.09 -1.21
C GLU A 4 13.16 -9.51 -2.20
N LEU A 5 12.12 -10.26 -2.58
CA LEU A 5 11.04 -9.76 -3.43
C LEU A 5 10.33 -8.54 -2.80
N ALA A 6 9.96 -8.63 -1.52
CA ALA A 6 9.34 -7.52 -0.81
C ALA A 6 10.24 -6.28 -0.77
N LYS A 7 11.54 -6.48 -0.51
CA LYS A 7 12.53 -5.39 -0.51
C LYS A 7 12.66 -4.73 -1.88
N THR A 8 12.69 -5.49 -2.97
CA THR A 8 12.78 -4.92 -4.33
C THR A 8 11.62 -3.99 -4.62
N VAL A 9 10.39 -4.43 -4.33
CA VAL A 9 9.17 -3.62 -4.51
C VAL A 9 9.21 -2.37 -3.63
N ILE A 10 9.59 -2.51 -2.36
CA ILE A 10 9.68 -1.39 -1.41
C ILE A 10 10.75 -0.39 -1.85
N LYS A 11 11.89 -0.88 -2.35
CA LYS A 11 12.99 -0.04 -2.86
C LYS A 11 12.51 0.80 -4.05
N GLN A 12 11.77 0.20 -4.98
CA GLN A 12 11.16 0.92 -6.10
C GLN A 12 10.16 1.97 -5.61
N ALA A 13 9.28 1.61 -4.65
CA ALA A 13 8.30 2.54 -4.07
C ALA A 13 8.96 3.76 -3.39
N LYS A 14 10.04 3.52 -2.63
CA LYS A 14 10.75 4.56 -1.87
C LYS A 14 11.65 5.41 -2.78
N GLY A 15 12.20 4.81 -3.84
CA GLY A 15 13.09 5.46 -4.80
C GLY A 15 14.51 5.76 -4.28
N SER A 16 14.91 5.17 -3.16
CA SER A 16 16.23 5.39 -2.54
C SER A 16 16.99 4.09 -2.27
N THR A 17 18.31 4.17 -2.15
CA THR A 17 19.25 3.08 -1.86
C THR A 17 19.30 2.66 -0.38
N GLN A 18 18.36 3.13 0.44
CA GLN A 18 18.35 2.92 1.88
C GLN A 18 18.35 1.43 2.26
N GLU A 19 19.08 1.07 3.33
CA GLU A 19 19.24 -0.30 3.81
C GLU A 19 17.94 -0.86 4.38
N LEU A 20 17.04 -1.34 3.51
CA LEU A 20 15.79 -1.99 3.88
C LEU A 20 16.00 -3.25 4.73
N ASP A 21 17.22 -3.78 4.78
CA ASP A 21 17.56 -4.94 5.63
C ASP A 21 17.40 -4.63 7.12
N GLN A 22 17.74 -3.40 7.55
CA GLN A 22 17.58 -3.00 8.94
C GLN A 22 16.13 -2.57 9.25
N GLU A 23 15.38 -2.14 8.24
CA GLU A 23 14.03 -1.55 8.38
C GLU A 23 12.93 -2.61 8.30
N VAL A 24 13.11 -3.67 7.50
CA VAL A 24 12.17 -4.79 7.35
C VAL A 24 12.45 -5.86 8.40
N GLU A 25 11.54 -5.96 9.37
CA GLU A 25 11.62 -6.91 10.47
C GLU A 25 11.09 -8.29 10.09
N GLN A 26 9.92 -8.34 9.45
CA GLN A 26 9.27 -9.61 9.10
C GLN A 26 8.54 -9.53 7.77
N VAL A 27 8.53 -10.63 7.03
CA VAL A 27 7.75 -10.81 5.80
C VAL A 27 7.05 -12.16 5.89
N ILE A 28 5.71 -12.17 5.79
CA ILE A 28 4.89 -13.38 5.80
C ILE A 28 3.91 -13.37 4.63
N ARG A 29 3.59 -14.52 4.06
CA ARG A 29 2.48 -14.66 3.10
C ARG A 29 1.17 -14.90 3.84
N LEU A 30 0.11 -14.21 3.44
CA LEU A 30 -1.23 -14.39 3.98
C LEU A 30 -1.98 -15.50 3.22
N GLY A 31 -2.91 -16.20 3.89
CA GLY A 31 -3.76 -17.25 3.30
C GLY A 31 -3.14 -18.65 3.27
N SER A 32 -3.76 -19.61 2.58
CA SER A 32 -3.24 -20.96 2.36
C SER A 32 -2.39 -21.02 1.09
N TYR A 33 -1.39 -21.92 1.01
CA TYR A 33 -0.64 -22.13 -0.22
C TYR A 33 -1.53 -22.79 -1.28
N SER A 34 -1.50 -22.24 -2.50
CA SER A 34 -2.05 -22.90 -3.68
C SER A 34 -1.11 -22.66 -4.86
N GLU A 35 -0.91 -23.71 -5.65
CA GLU A 35 0.02 -23.69 -6.77
C GLU A 35 -0.42 -22.64 -7.81
N GLY A 36 0.52 -21.78 -8.24
CA GLY A 36 0.25 -20.69 -9.18
C GLY A 36 -0.41 -19.43 -8.59
N SER A 37 -0.84 -19.41 -7.32
CA SER A 37 -1.46 -18.21 -6.74
C SER A 37 -0.44 -17.20 -6.18
N ARG A 38 -0.60 -15.93 -6.55
CA ARG A 38 0.16 -14.82 -5.95
C ARG A 38 -0.52 -14.38 -4.65
N ARG A 39 -0.14 -15.03 -3.55
CA ARG A 39 -0.65 -14.70 -2.21
C ARG A 39 -0.18 -13.32 -1.73
N PRO A 40 -1.01 -12.54 -1.02
CA PRO A 40 -0.60 -11.27 -0.44
C PRO A 40 0.56 -11.45 0.54
N MET A 41 1.46 -10.47 0.57
CA MET A 41 2.59 -10.43 1.51
C MET A 41 2.30 -9.38 2.57
N LYS A 42 2.40 -9.76 3.84
CA LYS A 42 2.39 -8.84 4.98
C LYS A 42 3.83 -8.58 5.40
N VAL A 43 4.22 -7.31 5.34
CA VAL A 43 5.55 -6.84 5.71
C VAL A 43 5.42 -6.02 6.99
N ARG A 44 6.18 -6.41 8.01
CA ARG A 44 6.31 -5.67 9.27
C ARG A 44 7.62 -4.91 9.24
N MET A 45 7.55 -3.59 9.39
CA MET A 45 8.70 -2.71 9.45
C MET A 45 8.94 -2.25 10.89
N ARG A 46 10.19 -1.90 11.20
CA ARG A 46 10.56 -1.39 12.53
C ARG A 46 10.11 0.04 12.76
N SER A 47 10.20 0.88 11.73
CA SER A 47 9.84 2.30 11.81
C SER A 47 8.46 2.55 11.21
N GLN A 48 7.59 3.20 11.98
CA GLN A 48 6.31 3.68 11.48
C GLN A 48 6.48 4.72 10.37
N VAL A 49 7.46 5.62 10.52
CA VAL A 49 7.76 6.67 9.54
C VAL A 49 8.06 6.07 8.16
N ALA A 50 8.83 4.98 8.13
CA ALA A 50 9.15 4.27 6.90
C ALA A 50 7.90 3.73 6.19
N VAL A 51 6.93 3.20 6.94
CA VAL A 51 5.65 2.72 6.38
C VAL A 51 4.87 3.88 5.77
N GLU A 52 4.86 5.04 6.42
CA GLU A 52 4.16 6.23 5.91
C GLU A 52 4.79 6.74 4.61
N GLU A 53 6.13 6.81 4.55
CA GLU A 53 6.85 7.21 3.35
C GLU A 53 6.54 6.30 2.16
N ILE A 54 6.50 4.98 2.37
CA ILE A 54 6.18 4.01 1.31
C ILE A 54 4.75 4.20 0.84
N ILE A 55 3.79 4.40 1.76
CA ILE A 55 2.39 4.62 1.40
C ILE A 55 2.21 5.92 0.61
N ALA A 56 2.88 7.00 1.04
CA ALA A 56 2.82 8.29 0.36
C ALA A 56 3.45 8.23 -1.04
N LYS A 57 4.54 7.47 -1.20
CA LYS A 57 5.28 7.34 -2.46
C LYS A 57 4.84 6.17 -3.32
N LYS A 58 3.88 5.35 -2.89
CA LYS A 58 3.41 4.16 -3.63
C LYS A 58 2.90 4.48 -5.03
N GLY A 59 2.45 5.71 -5.29
CA GLY A 59 2.01 6.15 -6.62
C GLY A 59 3.11 5.98 -7.68
N LYS A 60 4.38 6.11 -7.30
CA LYS A 60 5.53 5.91 -8.19
C LYS A 60 5.65 4.48 -8.73
N LEU A 61 5.06 3.49 -8.05
CA LEU A 61 5.01 2.12 -8.56
C LEU A 61 4.07 1.97 -9.76
N ALA A 62 3.07 2.85 -9.91
CA ALA A 62 2.13 2.77 -11.03
C ALA A 62 2.79 3.14 -12.37
N ASP A 63 3.88 3.92 -12.32
CA ASP A 63 4.67 4.31 -13.49
C ASP A 63 5.60 3.17 -13.96
N ASP A 64 5.96 2.23 -13.08
CA ASP A 64 6.89 1.14 -13.37
C ASP A 64 6.19 -0.01 -14.12
N THR A 65 6.69 -0.37 -15.31
CA THR A 65 6.10 -1.38 -16.20
C THR A 65 6.09 -2.80 -15.65
N GLU A 66 7.00 -3.15 -14.74
CA GLU A 66 7.09 -4.50 -14.16
C GLU A 66 6.24 -4.66 -12.90
N HIS A 67 5.88 -3.54 -12.26
CA HIS A 67 5.21 -3.51 -10.96
C HIS A 67 3.78 -2.91 -11.01
N LYS A 68 3.22 -2.68 -12.21
CA LYS A 68 1.86 -2.09 -12.41
C LYS A 68 0.75 -2.82 -11.66
N ASP A 69 0.85 -4.14 -11.52
CA ASP A 69 -0.17 -4.97 -10.88
C ASP A 69 0.01 -5.13 -9.36
N ILE A 70 0.94 -4.38 -8.75
CA ILE A 70 1.22 -4.49 -7.32
C ILE A 70 0.50 -3.38 -6.55
N TRP A 71 -0.30 -3.79 -5.56
CA TRP A 71 -0.98 -2.86 -4.67
C TRP A 71 -0.38 -2.87 -3.27
N ILE A 72 -0.01 -1.70 -2.76
CA ILE A 72 0.43 -1.52 -1.37
C ILE A 72 -0.71 -0.87 -0.58
N LYS A 73 -1.13 -1.54 0.50
CA LYS A 73 -2.12 -1.02 1.45
C LYS A 73 -1.62 -1.19 2.89
N ARG A 74 -1.96 -0.23 3.76
CA ARG A 74 -1.77 -0.33 5.21
C ARG A 74 -2.64 -1.46 5.76
N ASP A 75 -2.06 -2.29 6.61
CA ASP A 75 -2.80 -3.26 7.40
C ASP A 75 -3.54 -2.47 8.49
N MET A 76 -4.88 -2.50 8.45
CA MET A 76 -5.75 -1.80 9.37
C MET A 76 -6.68 -2.80 10.02
N ASN A 77 -7.10 -2.52 11.25
CA ASN A 77 -8.14 -3.31 11.88
C ASN A 77 -9.52 -3.06 11.22
N LEU A 78 -10.53 -3.86 11.57
CA LEU A 78 -11.87 -3.75 10.96
C LEU A 78 -12.51 -2.39 11.23
N GLU A 79 -12.38 -1.85 12.44
CA GLU A 79 -12.97 -0.58 12.84
C GLU A 79 -12.34 0.59 12.07
N GLU A 80 -11.02 0.64 11.99
CA GLU A 80 -10.27 1.63 11.20
C GLU A 80 -10.64 1.57 9.73
N ARG A 81 -10.83 0.36 9.19
CA ARG A 81 -11.22 0.17 7.79
C ARG A 81 -12.63 0.68 7.51
N GLU A 82 -13.57 0.48 8.43
CA GLU A 82 -14.93 1.03 8.29
C GLU A 82 -14.93 2.55 8.40
N LYS A 83 -14.18 3.12 9.36
CA LYS A 83 -14.00 4.58 9.47
C LYS A 83 -13.40 5.18 8.20
N GLU A 84 -12.36 4.57 7.63
CA GLU A 84 -11.75 5.01 6.35
C GLU A 84 -12.79 5.02 5.21
N LYS A 85 -13.62 3.97 5.11
CA LYS A 85 -14.65 3.89 4.07
C LYS A 85 -15.71 4.97 4.22
N VAL A 86 -16.21 5.20 5.44
CA VAL A 86 -17.22 6.22 5.72
C VAL A 86 -16.69 7.59 5.32
N LEU A 87 -15.49 7.97 5.79
CA LEU A 87 -14.86 9.24 5.45
C LEU A 87 -14.64 9.40 3.94
N ARG A 88 -14.22 8.33 3.25
CA ARG A 88 -14.02 8.35 1.79
C ARG A 88 -15.34 8.56 1.03
N ASN A 89 -16.42 7.93 1.47
CA ASN A 89 -17.73 8.07 0.83
C ASN A 89 -18.30 9.48 1.07
N GLU A 90 -18.20 9.98 2.31
CA GLU A 90 -18.62 11.35 2.64
C GLU A 90 -17.85 12.39 1.81
N ALA A 91 -16.54 12.23 1.67
CA ALA A 91 -15.72 13.13 0.86
C ALA A 91 -16.07 13.07 -0.64
N LYS A 92 -16.46 11.90 -1.16
CA LYS A 92 -16.94 11.77 -2.55
C LYS A 92 -18.28 12.44 -2.76
N GLU A 93 -19.22 12.25 -1.84
CA GLU A 93 -20.56 12.85 -1.90
C GLU A 93 -20.47 14.38 -1.87
N LYS A 94 -19.68 14.93 -0.92
CA LYS A 94 -19.39 16.37 -0.86
C LYS A 94 -18.73 16.93 -2.12
N LYS A 95 -17.92 16.12 -2.83
CA LYS A 95 -17.33 16.53 -4.10
C LYS A 95 -18.39 16.59 -5.21
N GLN A 96 -19.25 15.58 -5.30
CA GLN A 96 -20.33 15.54 -6.30
C GLN A 96 -21.35 16.66 -6.10
N GLU A 97 -21.70 16.98 -4.85
CA GLU A 97 -22.61 18.09 -4.52
C GLU A 97 -22.03 19.43 -4.99
N LYS A 98 -20.73 19.66 -4.77
CA LYS A 98 -20.03 20.88 -5.23
C LYS A 98 -19.92 20.96 -6.75
N ASP A 99 -19.62 19.85 -7.41
CA ASP A 99 -19.50 19.82 -8.88
C ASP A 99 -20.88 20.01 -9.55
N GLY A 100 -21.97 19.58 -8.91
CA GLY A 100 -23.35 19.75 -9.42
C GLY A 100 -23.98 21.14 -9.19
N ASP A 101 -23.50 21.91 -8.22
CA ASP A 101 -23.97 23.29 -7.96
C ASP A 101 -23.35 24.32 -8.94
N GLN A 102 -22.24 23.98 -9.60
CA GLN A 102 -21.58 24.83 -10.61
C GLN A 102 -22.25 24.81 -12.00
N GLU A 103 -23.21 23.91 -12.26
CA GLU A 103 -23.95 23.81 -13.53
C GLU A 103 -25.32 24.53 -13.52
N LYS A 104 -25.60 25.41 -12.53
CA LYS A 104 -26.82 26.23 -12.48
C LYS A 104 -26.61 27.72 -12.67
#